data_AF-A0A7C2FEW1-F1
#
_entry.id   AF-A0A7C2FEW1-F1
#
_cell.length_a   1.000
_cell.length_b   1.000
_cell.length_c   1.000
_cell.angle_alpha   90.00
_cell.angle_beta   90.00
_cell.angle_gamma   90.00
#
_symmetry.space_group_name_H-M   'P 1'
#
loop_
_entity.id
_entity.type
_entity.pdbx_description
1 polymer ?
#
loop_
_entity_poly.entity_id
_entity_poly.type
_entity_poly.pdbx_seq_one_letter_code
_entity_poly.pdbx_strand_id
1 'polypeptide(L)'
;IGYTDLDGIIDVSLEEAFYTVIRFARREGLLIGLSGGAVVYATKKLIEAGEIDGDVVIVIPDHGMKYIELFEYLIEKCVEEPGGVRE
;
A
#
# COMPACT_ATOMS: atom_id res chain seq x y z
N ILE A 1 15.49 -28.94 0.00
CA ILE A 1 15.01 -27.56 -0.24
C ILE A 1 13.84 -27.40 0.72
N GLY A 2 14.00 -26.61 1.78
CA GLY A 2 12.93 -26.40 2.76
C GLY A 2 11.84 -25.54 2.13
N TYR A 3 10.58 -25.94 2.29
CA TYR A 3 9.45 -25.08 1.99
C TYR A 3 9.15 -24.22 3.21
N THR A 4 8.73 -22.98 2.97
CA THR A 4 8.24 -22.07 4.01
C THR A 4 6.73 -22.23 4.12
N ASP A 5 6.22 -22.42 5.33
CA ASP A 5 4.78 -22.41 5.60
C ASP A 5 4.22 -20.99 5.41
N LEU A 6 3.03 -20.90 4.84
CA LEU A 6 2.35 -19.65 4.55
C LEU A 6 1.24 -19.41 5.59
N ASP A 7 1.38 -18.37 6.39
CA ASP A 7 0.44 -18.07 7.49
C ASP A 7 -0.90 -17.52 6.99
N GLY A 8 -0.91 -16.84 5.84
CA GLY A 8 -2.13 -16.27 5.27
C GLY A 8 -1.92 -15.43 4.01
N ILE A 9 -3.04 -15.04 3.40
CA ILE A 9 -3.10 -14.14 2.24
C ILE A 9 -4.10 -13.04 2.56
N ILE A 10 -3.72 -11.79 2.29
CA ILE A 10 -4.61 -10.63 2.42
C ILE A 10 -4.75 -9.99 1.05
N ASP A 11 -5.97 -9.95 0.55
CA ASP A 11 -6.29 -9.20 -0.65
C ASP A 11 -6.30 -7.71 -0.36
N VAL A 12 -5.61 -6.97 -1.24
CA VAL A 12 -5.57 -5.50 -1.21
C VAL A 12 -5.93 -5.00 -2.60
N SER A 13 -6.94 -4.14 -2.65
CA SER A 13 -7.36 -3.51 -3.90
C SER A 13 -6.34 -2.50 -4.38
N LEU A 14 -6.37 -2.21 -5.69
CA LEU A 14 -5.54 -1.19 -6.30
C LEU A 14 -5.77 0.19 -5.65
N GLU A 15 -7.02 0.50 -5.30
CA GLU A 15 -7.42 1.76 -4.66
C GLU A 15 -6.82 1.89 -3.26
N GLU A 16 -6.94 0.86 -2.42
CA GLU A 16 -6.34 0.82 -1.07
C GLU A 16 -4.81 0.98 -1.13
N ALA A 17 -4.17 0.28 -2.06
CA ALA A 17 -2.72 0.38 -2.27
C ALA A 17 -2.32 1.79 -2.72
N PHE A 18 -3.00 2.34 -3.74
CA PHE A 18 -2.72 3.67 -4.29
C PHE A 18 -2.86 4.77 -3.23
N TYR A 19 -3.98 4.85 -2.50
CA TYR A 19 -4.15 5.84 -1.45
C TYR A 19 -3.15 5.66 -0.31
N THR A 20 -2.73 4.43 -0.04
CA THR A 20 -1.70 4.17 0.96
C THR A 20 -0.34 4.66 0.50
N VAL A 21 0.04 4.51 -0.78
CA VAL A 21 1.27 5.11 -1.32
C VAL A 21 1.25 6.64 -1.15
N ILE A 22 0.14 7.31 -1.52
CA ILE A 22 0.04 8.77 -1.42
C ILE A 22 0.15 9.24 0.02
N ARG A 23 -0.53 8.58 0.96
CA ARG A 23 -0.45 8.90 2.40
C ARG A 23 0.94 8.64 2.96
N PHE A 24 1.57 7.53 2.58
CA PHE A 24 2.92 7.16 3.01
C PHE A 24 3.95 8.19 2.52
N ALA A 25 3.88 8.59 1.25
CA ALA A 25 4.77 9.62 0.71
C ALA A 25 4.62 10.97 1.42
N ARG A 26 3.38 11.36 1.77
CA ARG A 26 3.11 12.61 2.50
C ARG A 26 3.60 12.59 3.95
N ARG A 27 3.55 11.43 4.62
CA ARG A 27 3.91 11.30 6.04
C ARG A 27 5.40 11.01 6.23
N GLU A 28 5.94 10.06 5.45
CA GLU A 28 7.28 9.52 5.61
C GLU A 28 8.30 10.11 4.61
N GLY A 29 7.83 10.87 3.61
CA GLY A 29 8.70 11.48 2.60
C GLY A 29 9.24 10.49 1.55
N LEU A 30 8.72 9.26 1.52
CA LEU A 30 9.16 8.21 0.60
C LEU A 30 8.04 7.84 -0.39
N LEU A 31 8.29 8.07 -1.67
CA LEU A 31 7.41 7.61 -2.73
C LEU A 31 7.73 6.15 -3.07
N ILE A 32 6.98 5.23 -2.47
CA ILE A 32 7.12 3.78 -2.63
C ILE A 32 6.32 3.26 -3.85
N GLY A 33 6.63 2.04 -4.32
CA GLY A 33 5.82 1.39 -5.36
C GLY A 33 4.43 0.96 -4.87
N LEU A 34 3.53 0.63 -5.80
CA LEU A 34 2.16 0.21 -5.50
C LEU A 34 2.11 -1.06 -4.64
N SER A 35 2.96 -2.05 -4.93
CA SER A 35 3.09 -3.25 -4.10
C SER A 35 3.55 -2.91 -2.68
N GLY A 36 4.42 -1.91 -2.52
CA GLY A 36 4.78 -1.38 -1.20
C GLY A 36 3.58 -0.77 -0.47
N GLY A 37 2.75 0.00 -1.18
CA GLY A 37 1.49 0.53 -0.63
C GLY A 37 0.54 -0.57 -0.17
N ALA A 38 0.45 -1.68 -0.93
CA ALA A 38 -0.36 -2.83 -0.54
C ALA A 38 0.14 -3.51 0.74
N VAL A 39 1.47 -3.71 0.85
CA VAL A 39 2.09 -4.29 2.06
C VAL A 39 1.84 -3.39 3.27
N VAL A 40 2.07 -2.08 3.14
CA VAL A 40 1.81 -1.12 4.24
C VAL A 40 0.34 -1.17 4.67
N TYR A 41 -0.58 -1.21 3.72
CA TYR A 41 -2.01 -1.27 4.02
C TYR A 41 -2.39 -2.56 4.76
N ALA A 42 -1.97 -3.72 4.25
CA ALA A 42 -2.24 -5.02 4.86
C ALA A 42 -1.64 -5.12 6.27
N THR A 43 -0.40 -4.66 6.45
CA THR A 43 0.26 -4.64 7.76
C THR A 43 -0.52 -3.77 8.76
N LYS A 44 -0.95 -2.56 8.36
CA LYS A 44 -1.78 -1.72 9.24
C LYS A 44 -3.09 -2.42 9.61
N LYS A 45 -3.74 -3.07 8.65
CA LYS A 45 -5.01 -3.79 8.88
C LYS A 45 -4.84 -4.94 9.88
N LEU A 46 -3.76 -5.71 9.79
CA LEU A 46 -3.44 -6.78 10.73
C LEU A 46 -3.18 -6.26 12.15
N ILE A 47 -2.42 -5.16 12.27
CA ILE A 47 -2.16 -4.51 13.56
C ILE A 47 -3.47 -3.98 14.17
N GLU A 48 -4.29 -3.30 13.37
CA GLU A 48 -5.58 -2.75 13.80
C GLU A 48 -6.58 -3.85 14.22
N ALA A 49 -6.49 -5.04 13.60
CA ALA A 49 -7.26 -6.22 13.97
C ALA A 49 -6.71 -6.97 15.21
N GLY A 50 -5.50 -6.61 15.67
CA GLY A 50 -4.82 -7.31 16.77
C GLY A 50 -4.29 -8.69 16.39
N GLU A 51 -4.09 -8.97 15.10
CA GLU A 51 -3.58 -10.25 14.60
C GLU A 51 -2.04 -10.35 14.65
N ILE A 52 -1.36 -9.20 14.62
CA ILE A 52 0.10 -9.10 14.81
C ILE A 52 0.44 -7.98 15.77
N ASP A 53 1.51 -8.15 16.54
CA ASP A 53 2.03 -7.17 17.50
C ASP A 53 3.57 -7.12 17.50
N GLY A 54 4.14 -6.22 18.31
CA GLY A 54 5.59 -6.07 18.45
C GLY A 54 6.28 -5.36 17.28
N ASP A 55 7.55 -5.70 17.05
CA ASP A 55 8.37 -5.11 15.99
C ASP A 55 8.06 -5.76 14.64
N VAL A 56 7.46 -5.00 13.72
CA VAL A 56 7.06 -5.48 12.40
C VAL A 56 8.02 -4.98 11.33
N VAL A 57 8.59 -5.91 10.56
CA VAL A 57 9.43 -5.58 9.38
C VAL A 57 8.63 -5.82 8.11
N ILE A 58 8.54 -4.80 7.27
CA ILE A 58 7.91 -4.88 5.95
C ILE A 58 8.96 -4.72 4.84
N VAL A 59 8.76 -5.43 3.73
CA VAL A 59 9.65 -5.36 2.56
C VAL A 59 8.98 -4.55 1.47
N ILE A 60 9.66 -3.48 1.04
CA ILE A 60 9.25 -2.64 -0.07
C ILE A 60 10.31 -2.80 -1.16
N PRO A 61 10.03 -3.60 -2.22
CA PRO A 61 11.07 -4.00 -3.17
C PRO A 61 11.43 -2.90 -4.17
N ASP A 62 10.64 -1.83 -4.27
CA ASP A 62 10.82 -0.76 -5.23
C ASP A 62 10.26 0.60 -4.80
N HIS A 63 10.56 1.61 -5.61
CA HIS A 63 10.11 2.99 -5.42
C HIS A 63 9.11 3.40 -6.52
N GLY A 64 8.28 4.39 -6.22
CA GLY A 64 7.18 4.82 -7.08
C GLY A 64 7.60 5.49 -8.38
N MET A 65 8.85 5.94 -8.53
CA MET A 65 9.32 6.56 -9.79
C MET A 65 9.24 5.63 -11.01
N LYS A 66 9.13 4.31 -10.82
CA LYS A 66 8.92 3.35 -11.92
C LYS A 66 7.50 3.39 -12.48
N TYR A 67 6.57 4.01 -11.76
CA TYR A 67 5.12 3.96 -12.01
C TYR A 67 4.52 5.34 -12.23
N ILE A 68 5.31 6.33 -12.67
CA ILE A 68 4.83 7.72 -12.85
C ILE A 68 3.61 7.77 -13.77
N GLU A 69 3.67 7.17 -14.95
CA GLU A 69 2.55 7.14 -15.91
C GLU A 69 1.30 6.47 -15.31
N LEU A 70 1.50 5.41 -14.52
CA LEU A 70 0.40 4.74 -13.84
C LEU A 70 -0.19 5.59 -12.72
N PHE A 71 0.64 6.32 -11.96
CA PHE A 71 0.15 7.24 -10.94
C PHE A 71 -0.61 8.42 -11.56
N GLU A 72 -0.14 8.97 -12.67
CA GLU A 72 -0.87 10.01 -13.41
C GLU A 72 -2.27 9.51 -13.80
N TYR A 73 -2.35 8.33 -14.43
CA TYR A 73 -3.63 7.72 -14.78
C TYR A 73 -4.55 7.47 -13.56
N LEU A 74 -3.99 6.96 -12.46
CA LEU A 74 -4.78 6.71 -11.25
C LEU A 74 -5.25 8.00 -10.58
N ILE A 75 -4.43 9.05 -10.58
CA ILE A 75 -4.81 10.37 -10.08
C ILE A 75 -5.96 10.93 -10.91
N GLU A 76 -5.85 10.91 -12.24
CA GLU A 76 -6.91 11.37 -13.14
C GLU A 76 -8.22 10.63 -12.88
N LYS A 77 -8.16 9.30 -12.82
CA LYS A 77 -9.33 8.46 -12.54
C LYS A 77 -9.97 8.79 -11.19
N CYS A 78 -9.17 9.00 -10.13
CA CYS A 78 -9.68 9.37 -8.81
C CYS A 78 -10.29 10.79 -8.78
N VAL A 79 -9.83 11.71 -9.63
CA VAL A 79 -10.40 13.05 -9.75
C VAL A 79 -11.73 13.02 -10.52
N GLU A 80 -11.87 12.11 -11.50
CA GLU A 80 -13.08 11.96 -12.30
C GLU A 80 -14.23 11.24 -11.59
N GLU A 81 -13.96 10.45 -10.54
CA GLU A 81 -14.98 9.83 -9.69
C GLU A 81 -15.34 10.77 -8.50
N PRO A 82 -16.47 11.51 -8.55
CA PRO A 82 -16.79 12.50 -7.53
C PRO A 82 -17.29 11.78 -6.26
N GLY A 83 -16.39 11.59 -5.30
CA GLY A 83 -16.73 11.05 -3.98
C GLY A 83 -15.55 10.71 -3.05
N GLY A 84 -14.31 10.74 -3.55
CA GLY A 84 -13.17 10.12 -2.88
C GLY A 84 -12.24 11.02 -2.08
N VAL A 85 -12.63 12.21 -1.62
CA VAL A 85 -11.89 12.90 -0.54
C VAL A 85 -12.86 13.69 0.34
N ARG A 86 -13.26 13.08 1.46
CA ARG A 86 -13.63 13.81 2.67
C ARG A 86 -12.66 13.37 3.75
N GLU A 87 -11.70 14.24 4.06
CA GLU A 87 -11.24 14.37 5.45
C GLU A 87 -12.34 15.08 6.25
#